data_AF-A0A7W1QFE2-F1
#
_entry.id   AF-A0A7W1QFE2-F1
#
_cell.length_a   1.000
_cell.length_b   1.000
_cell.length_c   1.000
_cell.angle_alpha   90.00
_cell.angle_beta   90.00
_cell.angle_gamma   90.00
#
_symmetry.space_group_name_H-M   'P 1'
#
loop_
_entity.id
_entity.type
_entity.pdbx_description
1 polymer ?
#
loop_
_entity_poly.entity_id
_entity_poly.type
_entity_poly.pdbx_seq_one_letter_code
_entity_poly.pdbx_strand_id
1 'polypeptide(L)'
;EVVEVAEDWGTHVPNARLLGALDEHRDATLLAVVHGETSTGSLHPLAELGGALTERPGTLLMADCVTTLGGTELDVHGWGVDYAYSCTQKCVGSPPGMSPISVSAAAIERFEARSTPVGFSFDFELLRKYWVERPATYHHTAPVLHIYALYEVLRETLAEGVAERCARHVAAGTHLQERLRDAGLRLIAEPEHQLPQLSAVAVPDGVDGNEVQDELLLEHGIEVGGGLPGAPEMWRIGLMGPNASIETADRVFDALMSVLETTDAAISA
;
A
#
# COMPACT_ATOMS: atom_id res chain seq x y z
N GLU A 1 11.41 19.46 12.29
CA GLU A 1 10.41 18.98 13.26
C GLU A 1 9.44 18.09 12.52
N VAL A 2 8.86 17.08 13.19
CA VAL A 2 7.82 16.21 12.60
C VAL A 2 6.57 16.43 13.42
N VAL A 3 5.48 16.79 12.75
CA VAL A 3 4.15 16.91 13.34
C VAL A 3 3.36 15.71 12.86
N GLU A 4 2.92 14.88 13.80
CA GLU A 4 2.14 13.68 13.50
C GLU A 4 0.64 14.00 13.58
N VAL A 5 -0.11 13.58 12.57
CA VAL A 5 -1.57 13.63 12.54
C VAL A 5 -2.04 12.18 12.42
N ALA A 6 -2.59 11.66 13.51
CA ALA A 6 -2.99 10.26 13.62
C ALA A 6 -4.45 10.14 14.07
N GLU A 7 -5.05 9.01 13.74
CA GLU A 7 -6.38 8.56 14.19
C GLU A 7 -6.25 7.11 14.71
N ASP A 8 -7.33 6.59 15.30
CA ASP A 8 -7.36 5.22 15.81
C ASP A 8 -7.28 4.17 14.68
N TRP A 9 -6.82 2.96 15.03
CA TRP A 9 -6.72 1.84 14.10
C TRP A 9 -8.03 1.58 13.35
N GLY A 10 -7.96 1.58 12.01
CA GLY A 10 -9.12 1.36 11.13
C GLY A 10 -9.85 2.64 10.72
N THR A 11 -9.53 3.77 11.36
CA THR A 11 -10.05 5.09 10.98
C THR A 11 -9.05 5.75 10.03
N HIS A 12 -9.53 6.26 8.89
CA HIS A 12 -8.66 7.03 8.01
C HIS A 12 -8.40 8.43 8.60
N VAL A 13 -7.24 9.02 8.34
CA VAL A 13 -7.00 10.44 8.67
C VAL A 13 -7.70 11.31 7.62
N PRO A 14 -8.71 12.11 7.97
CA PRO A 14 -9.43 12.94 6.99
C PRO A 14 -8.52 14.02 6.40
N ASN A 15 -8.66 14.29 5.10
CA ASN A 15 -7.89 15.33 4.41
C ASN A 15 -8.02 16.71 5.09
N ALA A 16 -9.20 17.05 5.61
CA ALA A 16 -9.42 18.29 6.34
C ALA A 16 -8.52 18.44 7.59
N ARG A 17 -8.21 17.32 8.28
CA ARG A 17 -7.33 17.31 9.46
C ARG A 17 -5.88 17.59 9.05
N LEU A 18 -5.42 16.96 7.96
CA LEU A 18 -4.09 17.21 7.39
C LEU A 18 -3.92 18.67 6.96
N LEU A 19 -4.92 19.21 6.26
CA LEU A 19 -4.91 20.61 5.81
C LEU A 19 -4.96 21.59 6.98
N GLY A 20 -5.74 21.28 8.04
CA GLY A 20 -5.78 22.06 9.28
C GLY A 20 -4.43 22.06 10.02
N ALA A 21 -3.73 20.93 10.05
CA ALA A 21 -2.38 20.87 10.62
C ALA A 21 -1.40 21.74 9.80
N LEU A 22 -1.48 21.73 8.47
CA LEU A 22 -0.72 22.67 7.63
C LEU A 22 -1.13 24.14 7.86
N ASP A 23 -2.35 24.38 8.34
CA ASP A 23 -2.80 25.71 8.72
C ASP A 23 -2.16 26.23 10.00
N GLU A 24 -1.90 25.33 10.94
CA GLU A 24 -1.23 25.63 12.21
C GLU A 24 0.31 25.69 12.02
N HIS A 25 0.83 24.92 11.06
CA HIS A 25 2.26 24.76 10.77
C HIS A 25 2.63 25.28 9.37
N ARG A 26 2.55 26.60 9.20
CA ARG A 26 2.74 27.30 7.92
C ARG A 26 4.11 27.13 7.26
N ASP A 27 5.09 26.72 8.05
CA ASP A 27 6.47 26.45 7.64
C ASP A 27 6.70 24.99 7.21
N ALA A 28 5.68 24.13 7.26
CA ALA A 28 5.76 22.76 6.79
C ALA A 28 6.10 22.67 5.30
N THR A 29 7.24 22.03 5.00
CA THR A 29 7.75 21.90 3.63
C THR A 29 7.41 20.57 2.95
N LEU A 30 6.88 19.60 3.72
CA LEU A 30 6.51 18.28 3.24
C LEU A 30 5.28 17.78 4.02
N LEU A 31 4.28 17.31 3.29
CA LEU A 31 3.20 16.48 3.82
C LEU A 31 3.42 15.05 3.29
N ALA A 32 3.55 14.09 4.20
CA ALA A 32 3.75 12.67 3.85
C ALA A 32 2.53 11.85 4.28
N VAL A 33 2.00 11.04 3.37
CA VAL A 33 0.84 10.17 3.61
C VAL A 33 1.07 8.76 3.09
N VAL A 34 0.36 7.79 3.66
CA VAL A 34 0.28 6.42 3.13
C VAL A 34 -0.98 6.29 2.30
N HIS A 35 -0.84 5.91 1.02
CA HIS A 35 -1.97 5.75 0.12
C HIS A 35 -2.77 4.48 0.45
N GLY A 36 -2.10 3.34 0.60
CA GLY A 36 -2.73 2.08 1.02
C GLY A 36 -2.09 1.55 2.30
N GLU A 37 -2.75 1.78 3.43
CA GLU A 37 -2.27 1.41 4.76
C GLU A 37 -2.53 -0.08 5.03
N THR A 38 -1.50 -0.90 4.86
CA THR A 38 -1.62 -2.36 4.99
C THR A 38 -1.80 -2.86 6.41
N SER A 39 -1.53 -2.03 7.41
CA SER A 39 -1.68 -2.43 8.81
C SER A 39 -3.15 -2.39 9.26
N THR A 40 -3.96 -1.52 8.65
CA THR A 40 -5.41 -1.39 8.91
C THR A 40 -6.28 -1.85 7.75
N GLY A 41 -5.70 -2.03 6.55
CA GLY A 41 -6.46 -2.30 5.33
C GLY A 41 -7.20 -1.07 4.80
N SER A 42 -6.65 0.14 5.01
CA SER A 42 -7.30 1.41 4.63
C SER A 42 -6.71 2.02 3.36
N LEU A 43 -7.55 2.65 2.54
CA LEU A 43 -7.20 3.41 1.35
C LEU A 43 -7.46 4.89 1.61
N HIS A 44 -6.41 5.69 1.54
CA HIS A 44 -6.48 7.14 1.73
C HIS A 44 -6.95 7.84 0.44
N PRO A 45 -7.86 8.83 0.51
CA PRO A 45 -8.35 9.59 -0.65
C PRO A 45 -7.30 10.58 -1.19
N LEU A 46 -6.22 10.03 -1.78
CA LEU A 46 -5.03 10.78 -2.19
C LEU A 46 -5.31 11.80 -3.30
N ALA A 47 -6.19 11.49 -4.24
CA ALA A 47 -6.56 12.40 -5.33
C ALA A 47 -7.17 13.71 -4.81
N GLU A 48 -8.06 13.61 -3.82
CA GLU A 48 -8.70 14.76 -3.18
C GLU A 48 -7.68 15.59 -2.39
N LEU A 49 -6.77 14.93 -1.67
CA LEU A 49 -5.70 15.60 -0.92
C LEU A 49 -4.81 16.40 -1.86
N GLY A 50 -4.36 15.75 -2.94
CA GLY A 50 -3.54 16.36 -3.98
C GLY A 50 -4.17 17.61 -4.59
N GLY A 51 -5.45 17.52 -4.95
CA GLY A 51 -6.23 18.66 -5.44
C GLY A 51 -6.26 19.83 -4.46
N ALA A 52 -6.52 19.58 -3.18
CA ALA A 52 -6.55 20.60 -2.14
C ALA A 52 -5.18 21.25 -1.87
N LEU A 53 -4.11 20.51 -2.11
CA LEU A 53 -2.73 20.95 -1.86
C LEU A 53 -2.21 21.92 -2.93
N THR A 54 -2.84 21.95 -4.11
CA THR A 54 -2.52 22.91 -5.18
C THR A 54 -2.68 24.38 -4.75
N GLU A 55 -3.50 24.65 -3.73
CA GLU A 55 -3.71 25.98 -3.16
C GLU A 55 -2.61 26.42 -2.18
N ARG A 56 -1.64 25.53 -1.88
CA ARG A 56 -0.60 25.74 -0.86
C ARG A 56 0.81 25.64 -1.47
N PRO A 57 1.22 26.63 -2.28
CA PRO A 57 2.54 26.61 -2.90
C PRO A 57 3.64 26.63 -1.83
N GLY A 58 4.50 25.62 -1.81
CA GLY A 58 5.65 25.52 -0.91
C GLY A 58 5.69 24.27 -0.01
N THR A 59 4.57 23.53 0.09
CA THR A 59 4.53 22.22 0.76
C THR A 59 4.51 21.13 -0.31
N LEU A 60 5.52 20.24 -0.29
CA LEU A 60 5.57 19.10 -1.19
C LEU A 60 4.66 17.98 -0.69
N LEU A 61 4.05 17.20 -1.60
CA LEU A 61 3.28 16.00 -1.28
C LEU A 61 4.11 14.73 -1.49
N MET A 62 4.28 13.94 -0.44
CA MET A 62 4.86 12.61 -0.49
C MET A 62 3.81 11.53 -0.26
N ALA A 63 3.79 10.51 -1.10
CA ALA A 63 2.88 9.37 -0.96
C ALA A 63 3.64 8.03 -0.91
N ASP A 64 3.38 7.22 0.12
CA ASP A 64 3.69 5.80 0.12
C ASP A 64 2.63 5.05 -0.69
N CYS A 65 3.04 4.50 -1.83
CA CYS A 65 2.23 3.71 -2.75
C CYS A 65 2.68 2.25 -2.81
N VAL A 66 3.29 1.73 -1.74
CA VAL A 66 3.80 0.35 -1.62
C VAL A 66 2.77 -0.69 -2.05
N THR A 67 1.53 -0.54 -1.60
CA THR A 67 0.48 -1.52 -1.89
C THR A 67 -0.38 -1.16 -3.08
N THR A 68 -0.46 0.12 -3.42
CA THR A 68 -1.43 0.63 -4.41
C THR A 68 -0.89 0.62 -5.84
N LEU A 69 0.44 0.75 -6.05
CA LEU A 69 1.03 0.73 -7.39
C LEU A 69 0.73 -0.58 -8.12
N GLY A 70 -0.01 -0.47 -9.22
CA GLY A 70 -0.42 -1.61 -10.07
C GLY A 70 -1.59 -2.43 -9.51
N GLY A 71 -2.19 -2.00 -8.40
CA GLY A 71 -3.35 -2.66 -7.78
C GLY A 71 -4.61 -1.78 -7.75
N THR A 72 -4.46 -0.47 -7.62
CA THR A 72 -5.56 0.50 -7.74
C THR A 72 -5.12 1.65 -8.64
N GLU A 73 -6.06 2.48 -9.06
CA GLU A 73 -5.75 3.68 -9.84
C GLU A 73 -4.76 4.57 -9.07
N LEU A 74 -3.77 5.10 -9.78
CA LEU A 74 -2.74 5.95 -9.21
C LEU A 74 -2.20 6.90 -10.28
N ASP A 75 -2.70 8.13 -10.28
CA ASP A 75 -2.18 9.21 -11.14
C ASP A 75 -1.29 10.15 -10.32
N VAL A 76 -0.04 9.73 -10.11
CA VAL A 76 0.96 10.49 -9.33
C VAL A 76 1.07 11.93 -9.81
N HIS A 77 1.11 12.15 -11.13
CA HIS A 77 1.28 13.47 -11.69
C HIS A 77 -0.01 14.29 -11.62
N GLY A 78 -1.15 13.72 -12.04
CA GLY A 78 -2.45 14.41 -12.02
C GLY A 78 -2.92 14.77 -10.61
N TRP A 79 -2.50 14.02 -9.59
CA TRP A 79 -2.80 14.32 -8.19
C TRP A 79 -1.74 15.22 -7.52
N GLY A 80 -0.75 15.73 -8.27
CA GLY A 80 0.25 16.64 -7.72
C GLY A 80 1.14 16.02 -6.65
N VAL A 81 1.40 14.71 -6.71
CA VAL A 81 2.32 14.04 -5.79
C VAL A 81 3.76 14.33 -6.23
N ASP A 82 4.52 14.97 -5.35
CA ASP A 82 5.90 15.39 -5.59
C ASP A 82 6.91 14.27 -5.41
N TYR A 83 6.65 13.35 -4.49
CA TYR A 83 7.48 12.18 -4.26
C TYR A 83 6.60 10.96 -3.97
N ALA A 84 6.55 10.01 -4.91
CA ALA A 84 5.89 8.74 -4.71
C ALA A 84 6.94 7.63 -4.66
N TYR A 85 6.76 6.66 -3.76
CA TYR A 85 7.54 5.43 -3.77
C TYR A 85 6.64 4.20 -3.64
N SER A 86 7.16 3.06 -4.03
CA SER A 86 6.50 1.77 -3.87
C SER A 86 7.53 0.66 -3.63
N CYS A 87 7.10 -0.60 -3.71
CA CYS A 87 7.96 -1.76 -3.71
C CYS A 87 7.53 -2.77 -4.79
N THR A 88 8.39 -3.74 -5.07
CA THR A 88 8.14 -4.73 -6.13
C THR A 88 7.21 -5.87 -5.71
N GLN A 89 7.17 -6.22 -4.42
CA GLN A 89 6.55 -7.44 -3.88
C GLN A 89 5.11 -7.33 -3.41
N LYS A 90 4.37 -6.32 -3.89
CA LYS A 90 2.94 -6.13 -3.60
C LYS A 90 2.15 -6.30 -4.90
N CYS A 91 1.34 -5.32 -5.28
CA CYS A 91 0.50 -5.39 -6.49
C CYS A 91 1.29 -5.35 -7.79
N VAL A 92 2.52 -4.81 -7.75
CA VAL A 92 3.48 -4.97 -8.85
C VAL A 92 3.67 -6.47 -9.14
N GLY A 93 3.90 -7.30 -8.12
CA GLY A 93 3.98 -8.76 -8.28
C GLY A 93 5.36 -9.27 -8.73
N SER A 94 6.42 -8.52 -8.43
CA SER A 94 7.82 -8.89 -8.68
C SER A 94 8.51 -9.30 -7.35
N PRO A 95 9.60 -10.08 -7.36
CA PRO A 95 10.32 -10.42 -6.13
C PRO A 95 10.73 -9.19 -5.29
N PRO A 96 10.78 -9.31 -3.95
CA PRO A 96 11.17 -8.21 -3.07
C PRO A 96 12.62 -7.79 -3.28
N GLY A 97 12.89 -6.49 -3.25
CA GLY A 97 14.27 -5.98 -3.29
C GLY A 97 14.48 -4.67 -4.05
N MET A 98 13.44 -4.10 -4.66
CA MET A 98 13.52 -2.80 -5.33
C MET A 98 12.37 -1.88 -4.93
N SER A 99 12.62 -0.57 -4.99
CA SER A 99 11.63 0.47 -4.73
C SER A 99 11.52 1.38 -5.96
N PRO A 100 10.45 1.24 -6.76
CA PRO A 100 10.13 2.21 -7.80
C PRO A 100 9.80 3.55 -7.15
N ILE A 101 10.30 4.64 -7.74
CA ILE A 101 10.06 6.00 -7.28
C ILE A 101 9.66 6.91 -8.44
N SER A 102 8.88 7.94 -8.13
CA SER A 102 8.56 9.06 -9.03
C SER A 102 8.79 10.36 -8.28
N VAL A 103 9.43 11.32 -8.95
CA VAL A 103 9.86 12.58 -8.33
C VAL A 103 9.49 13.74 -9.26
N SER A 104 8.80 14.75 -8.73
CA SER A 104 8.44 15.97 -9.47
C SER A 104 9.64 16.90 -9.64
N ALA A 105 9.51 17.88 -10.54
CA ALA A 105 10.51 18.92 -10.70
C ALA A 105 10.71 19.74 -9.40
N ALA A 106 9.63 20.06 -8.69
CA ALA A 106 9.69 20.81 -7.43
C ALA A 106 10.44 20.03 -6.33
N ALA A 107 10.24 18.71 -6.23
CA ALA A 107 11.03 17.87 -5.33
C ALA A 107 12.51 17.81 -5.74
N ILE A 108 12.82 17.71 -7.05
CA ILE A 108 14.21 17.76 -7.54
C ILE A 108 14.89 19.07 -7.14
N GLU A 109 14.25 20.22 -7.38
CA GLU A 109 14.78 21.54 -6.99
C GLU A 109 15.09 21.59 -5.49
N ARG A 110 14.21 21.02 -4.65
CA ARG A 110 14.41 20.95 -3.20
C ARG A 110 15.63 20.11 -2.82
N PHE A 111 15.86 18.99 -3.50
CA PHE A 111 17.02 18.12 -3.28
C PHE A 111 18.32 18.79 -3.73
N GLU A 112 18.31 19.49 -4.86
CA GLU A 112 19.48 20.21 -5.38
C GLU A 112 19.85 21.44 -4.52
N ALA A 113 18.86 22.09 -3.90
CA ALA A 113 19.07 23.21 -2.99
C ALA A 113 19.55 22.79 -1.58
N ARG A 114 19.71 21.50 -1.29
CA ARG A 114 20.12 21.03 0.05
C ARG A 114 21.55 21.48 0.38
N SER A 115 21.77 21.93 1.61
CA SER A 115 23.10 22.22 2.14
C SER A 115 23.65 21.11 3.05
N THR A 116 22.77 20.20 3.50
CA THR A 116 23.15 19.08 4.37
C THR A 116 23.59 17.88 3.52
N PRO A 117 24.73 17.25 3.86
CA PRO A 117 25.13 15.98 3.24
C PRO A 117 24.13 14.86 3.52
N VAL A 118 23.97 13.95 2.55
CA VAL A 118 23.15 12.73 2.69
C VAL A 118 24.06 11.51 2.57
N GLY A 119 23.60 10.37 3.06
CA GLY A 119 24.32 9.11 2.90
C GLY A 119 24.43 8.74 1.42
N PHE A 120 25.60 8.25 0.99
CA PHE A 120 25.90 7.92 -0.40
C PHE A 120 24.79 7.11 -1.07
N SER A 121 24.31 6.04 -0.44
CA SER A 121 23.29 5.14 -0.99
C SER A 121 21.93 5.80 -1.25
N PHE A 122 21.63 6.92 -0.58
CA PHE A 122 20.37 7.66 -0.68
C PHE A 122 20.55 9.02 -1.36
N ASP A 123 21.72 9.27 -1.98
CA ASP A 123 21.94 10.52 -2.71
C ASP A 123 21.20 10.49 -4.05
N PHE A 124 20.05 11.16 -4.09
CA PHE A 124 19.19 11.27 -5.28
C PHE A 124 19.92 11.88 -6.47
N GLU A 125 20.89 12.78 -6.26
CA GLU A 125 21.66 13.37 -7.35
C GLU A 125 22.55 12.31 -8.00
N LEU A 126 23.23 11.48 -7.20
CA LEU A 126 24.04 10.38 -7.70
C LEU A 126 23.18 9.30 -8.36
N LEU A 127 22.03 8.98 -7.77
CA LEU A 127 21.07 8.03 -8.36
C LEU A 127 20.52 8.55 -9.70
N ARG A 128 20.22 9.85 -9.82
CA ARG A 128 19.76 10.50 -11.07
C ARG A 128 20.85 10.43 -12.15
N LYS A 129 22.10 10.73 -11.80
CA LYS A 129 23.28 10.60 -12.68
C LYS A 129 23.55 9.16 -13.13
N TYR A 130 23.20 8.17 -12.30
CA TYR A 130 23.37 6.76 -12.60
C TYR A 130 22.24 6.20 -13.48
N TRP A 131 20.99 6.47 -13.13
CA TRP A 131 19.82 5.86 -13.78
C TRP A 131 19.30 6.65 -14.98
N VAL A 132 19.29 7.99 -14.91
CA VAL A 132 18.57 8.86 -15.87
C VAL A 132 19.51 9.56 -16.84
N GLU A 133 20.54 10.23 -16.34
CA GLU A 133 21.44 11.03 -17.19
C GLU A 133 22.40 10.17 -18.02
N ARG A 134 22.85 10.71 -19.16
CA ARG A 134 23.83 10.04 -20.04
C ARG A 134 24.97 11.00 -20.41
N PRO A 135 26.24 10.55 -20.39
CA PRO A 135 26.71 9.21 -20.01
C PRO A 135 26.49 8.93 -18.51
N ALA A 136 26.14 7.69 -18.17
CA ALA A 136 25.81 7.32 -16.81
C ALA A 136 27.04 7.39 -15.88
N THR A 137 26.87 7.94 -14.68
CA THR A 137 27.90 7.92 -13.63
C THR A 137 27.73 6.68 -12.76
N TYR A 138 28.78 5.87 -12.61
CA TYR A 138 28.72 4.69 -11.76
C TYR A 138 28.42 5.05 -10.29
N HIS A 139 27.39 4.43 -9.72
CA HIS A 139 27.00 4.57 -8.31
C HIS A 139 27.19 3.26 -7.53
N HIS A 140 26.59 2.18 -8.02
CA HIS A 140 26.61 0.84 -7.42
C HIS A 140 26.44 -0.23 -8.50
N THR A 141 26.73 -1.47 -8.17
CA THR A 141 26.37 -2.62 -9.00
C THR A 141 24.87 -2.87 -8.85
N ALA A 142 24.11 -2.57 -9.89
CA ALA A 142 22.65 -2.76 -9.88
C ALA A 142 22.25 -4.24 -9.72
N PRO A 143 21.11 -4.54 -9.06
CA PRO A 143 20.63 -5.91 -8.87
C PRO A 143 20.02 -6.46 -10.17
N VAL A 144 20.88 -6.88 -11.11
CA VAL A 144 20.52 -7.24 -12.49
C VAL A 144 19.35 -8.22 -12.58
N LEU A 145 19.30 -9.24 -11.72
CA LEU A 145 18.21 -10.23 -11.72
C LEU A 145 16.86 -9.62 -11.31
N HIS A 146 16.85 -8.70 -10.33
CA HIS A 146 15.63 -8.02 -9.92
C HIS A 146 15.14 -7.06 -11.01
N ILE A 147 16.06 -6.45 -11.76
CA ILE A 147 15.70 -5.59 -12.91
C ILE A 147 15.04 -6.42 -14.01
N TYR A 148 15.55 -7.61 -14.33
CA TYR A 148 14.91 -8.49 -15.31
C TYR A 148 13.54 -8.98 -14.84
N ALA A 149 13.41 -9.37 -13.57
CA ALA A 149 12.12 -9.77 -13.01
C ALA A 149 11.09 -8.61 -13.07
N LEU A 150 11.51 -7.41 -12.67
CA LEU A 150 10.67 -6.22 -12.75
C LEU A 150 10.30 -5.89 -14.20
N TYR A 151 11.25 -6.00 -15.13
CA TYR A 151 11.00 -5.76 -16.56
C TYR A 151 9.91 -6.71 -17.11
N GLU A 152 10.00 -8.00 -16.81
CA GLU A 152 8.98 -8.97 -17.27
C GLU A 152 7.61 -8.70 -16.66
N VAL A 153 7.55 -8.41 -15.36
CA VAL A 153 6.28 -8.07 -14.68
C VAL A 153 5.66 -6.79 -15.24
N LEU A 154 6.46 -5.77 -15.56
CA LEU A 154 5.97 -4.56 -16.21
C LEU A 154 5.50 -4.83 -17.64
N ARG A 155 6.20 -5.69 -18.39
CA ARG A 155 5.79 -6.12 -19.73
C ARG A 155 4.45 -6.85 -19.69
N GLU A 156 4.25 -7.75 -18.74
CA GLU A 156 2.98 -8.46 -18.53
C GLU A 156 1.86 -7.50 -18.10
N THR A 157 2.15 -6.57 -17.21
CA THR A 157 1.22 -5.52 -16.78
C THR A 157 0.74 -4.67 -17.97
N LEU A 158 1.66 -4.29 -18.87
CA LEU A 158 1.31 -3.53 -20.08
C LEU A 158 0.57 -4.37 -21.12
N ALA A 159 0.80 -5.69 -21.16
CA ALA A 159 0.07 -6.59 -22.05
C ALA A 159 -1.37 -6.86 -21.57
N GLU A 160 -1.58 -6.93 -20.25
CA GLU A 160 -2.91 -6.98 -19.61
C GLU A 160 -3.65 -5.65 -19.78
N GLY A 161 -2.92 -4.53 -19.62
CA GLY A 161 -3.46 -3.19 -19.51
C GLY A 161 -3.51 -2.75 -18.04
N VAL A 162 -3.02 -1.54 -17.76
CA VAL A 162 -2.88 -1.05 -16.37
C VAL A 162 -4.26 -0.87 -15.71
N ALA A 163 -5.24 -0.35 -16.46
CA ALA A 163 -6.59 -0.13 -15.95
C ALA A 163 -7.30 -1.46 -15.68
N GLU A 164 -7.18 -2.41 -16.60
CA GLU A 164 -7.71 -3.76 -16.50
C GLU A 164 -7.12 -4.52 -15.30
N ARG A 165 -5.80 -4.39 -15.11
CA ARG A 165 -5.12 -4.95 -13.94
C ARG A 165 -5.66 -4.37 -12.64
N CYS A 166 -5.80 -3.05 -12.55
CA CYS A 166 -6.35 -2.39 -11.36
C CYS A 166 -7.79 -2.84 -11.11
N ALA A 167 -8.62 -2.87 -12.15
CA ALA A 167 -10.01 -3.34 -12.05
C ALA A 167 -10.10 -4.79 -11.55
N ARG A 168 -9.21 -5.68 -12.01
CA ARG A 168 -9.13 -7.07 -11.51
C ARG A 168 -8.80 -7.15 -10.02
N HIS A 169 -7.84 -6.34 -9.54
CA HIS A 169 -7.50 -6.29 -8.12
C HIS A 169 -8.65 -5.75 -7.27
N VAL A 170 -9.29 -4.66 -7.72
CA VAL A 170 -10.47 -4.09 -7.06
C VAL A 170 -11.58 -5.14 -6.98
N ALA A 171 -11.91 -5.80 -8.09
CA ALA A 171 -12.95 -6.83 -8.13
C ALA A 171 -12.68 -8.00 -7.17
N ALA A 172 -11.45 -8.54 -7.17
CA ALA A 172 -11.08 -9.64 -6.28
C ALA A 172 -11.15 -9.24 -4.79
N GLY A 173 -10.63 -8.06 -4.48
CA GLY A 173 -10.65 -7.49 -3.13
C GLY A 173 -12.05 -7.25 -2.60
N THR A 174 -12.86 -6.52 -3.36
CA THR A 174 -14.24 -6.21 -2.99
C THR A 174 -15.09 -7.47 -2.84
N HIS A 175 -14.92 -8.47 -3.73
CA HIS A 175 -15.60 -9.76 -3.62
C HIS A 175 -15.27 -10.48 -2.29
N LEU A 176 -13.99 -10.55 -1.92
CA LEU A 176 -13.59 -11.12 -0.64
C LEU A 176 -14.20 -10.35 0.54
N GLN A 177 -14.13 -9.02 0.51
CA GLN A 177 -14.65 -8.15 1.58
C GLN A 177 -16.17 -8.31 1.76
N GLU A 178 -16.92 -8.42 0.67
CA GLU A 178 -18.36 -8.69 0.68
C GLU A 178 -18.66 -10.05 1.30
N ARG A 179 -17.96 -11.10 0.85
CA ARG A 179 -18.12 -12.46 1.39
C ARG A 179 -17.84 -12.52 2.89
N LEU A 180 -16.75 -11.89 3.35
CA LEU A 180 -16.40 -11.81 4.77
C LEU A 180 -17.50 -11.11 5.59
N ARG A 181 -18.01 -9.98 5.08
CA ARG A 181 -19.11 -9.24 5.72
C ARG A 181 -20.41 -10.05 5.79
N ASP A 182 -20.76 -10.74 4.71
CA ASP A 182 -21.96 -11.59 4.65
C ASP A 182 -21.85 -12.79 5.61
N ALA A 183 -20.62 -13.24 5.89
CA ALA A 183 -20.33 -14.25 6.90
C ALA A 183 -20.26 -13.68 8.33
N GLY A 184 -20.58 -12.40 8.55
CA GLY A 184 -20.57 -11.78 9.89
C GLY A 184 -19.19 -11.39 10.40
N LEU A 185 -18.13 -11.49 9.59
CA LEU A 185 -16.79 -11.05 9.98
C LEU A 185 -16.64 -9.54 9.83
N ARG A 186 -16.02 -8.91 10.83
CA ARG A 186 -15.80 -7.47 10.86
C ARG A 186 -14.46 -7.10 10.22
N LEU A 187 -14.48 -6.16 9.29
CA LEU A 187 -13.26 -5.54 8.76
C LEU A 187 -12.82 -4.37 9.65
N ILE A 188 -11.51 -4.16 9.77
CA ILE A 188 -10.92 -3.12 10.63
C ILE A 188 -11.15 -1.73 10.01
N ALA A 189 -10.89 -1.58 8.71
CA ALA A 189 -11.07 -0.32 8.01
C ALA A 189 -12.56 0.04 7.80
N GLU A 190 -12.86 1.34 7.89
CA GLU A 190 -14.17 1.92 7.56
C GLU A 190 -14.61 1.54 6.14
N PRO A 191 -15.89 1.17 5.91
CA PRO A 191 -16.38 0.67 4.62
C PRO A 191 -16.02 1.54 3.41
N GLU A 192 -16.09 2.86 3.55
CA GLU A 192 -15.82 3.84 2.49
C GLU A 192 -14.32 3.97 2.16
N HIS A 193 -13.45 3.49 3.06
CA HIS A 193 -12.00 3.60 2.98
C HIS A 193 -11.32 2.24 2.97
N GLN A 194 -12.01 1.15 2.64
CA GLN A 194 -11.40 -0.18 2.56
C GLN A 194 -10.46 -0.29 1.36
N LEU A 195 -9.25 -0.79 1.61
CA LEU A 195 -8.25 -1.10 0.59
C LEU A 195 -8.58 -2.46 -0.05
N PRO A 196 -8.91 -2.54 -1.34
CA PRO A 196 -9.30 -3.82 -1.95
C PRO A 196 -8.16 -4.86 -1.92
N GLN A 197 -6.91 -4.43 -2.02
CA GLN A 197 -5.76 -5.32 -2.15
C GLN A 197 -5.37 -5.99 -0.82
N LEU A 198 -5.88 -5.51 0.32
CA LEU A 198 -5.64 -6.10 1.63
C LEU A 198 -6.82 -5.89 2.57
N SER A 199 -7.44 -7.00 2.97
CA SER A 199 -8.51 -7.01 3.96
C SER A 199 -7.94 -7.30 5.35
N ALA A 200 -8.08 -6.36 6.28
CA ALA A 200 -7.80 -6.58 7.69
C ALA A 200 -9.11 -7.02 8.38
N VAL A 201 -9.17 -8.28 8.80
CA VAL A 201 -10.33 -8.96 9.38
C VAL A 201 -10.11 -9.09 10.88
N ALA A 202 -10.99 -8.54 11.70
CA ALA A 202 -10.91 -8.71 13.14
C ALA A 202 -11.07 -10.20 13.50
N VAL A 203 -10.22 -10.70 14.41
CA VAL A 203 -10.40 -12.03 14.96
C VAL A 203 -11.65 -12.03 15.86
N PRO A 204 -12.61 -12.96 15.69
CA PRO A 204 -13.79 -13.04 16.54
C PRO A 204 -13.43 -13.32 18.01
N ASP A 205 -14.25 -12.84 18.94
CA ASP A 205 -14.05 -13.08 20.37
C ASP A 205 -14.01 -14.59 20.68
N GLY A 206 -12.98 -15.02 21.39
CA GLY A 206 -12.80 -16.42 21.78
C GLY A 206 -12.11 -17.30 20.74
N VAL A 207 -11.75 -16.76 19.58
CA VAL A 207 -10.91 -17.44 18.58
C VAL A 207 -9.44 -17.12 18.85
N ASP A 208 -8.57 -18.14 18.83
CA ASP A 208 -7.12 -17.90 18.78
C ASP A 208 -6.72 -17.60 17.33
N GLY A 209 -6.36 -16.34 17.06
CA GLY A 209 -5.98 -15.92 15.72
C GLY A 209 -4.78 -16.69 15.15
N ASN A 210 -3.84 -17.11 16.00
CA ASN A 210 -2.63 -17.81 15.56
C ASN A 210 -2.93 -19.27 15.20
N GLU A 211 -3.80 -19.95 15.96
CA GLU A 211 -4.20 -21.33 15.62
C GLU A 211 -4.88 -21.39 14.25
N VAL A 212 -5.75 -20.41 13.95
CA VAL A 212 -6.38 -20.30 12.62
C VAL A 212 -5.34 -20.05 11.52
N GLN A 213 -4.34 -19.20 11.76
CA GLN A 213 -3.25 -18.96 10.80
C GLN A 213 -2.42 -20.22 10.55
N ASP A 214 -2.09 -20.95 11.61
CA ASP A 214 -1.31 -22.18 11.52
C ASP A 214 -2.08 -23.26 10.75
N GLU A 215 -3.39 -23.41 10.99
CA GLU A 215 -4.22 -24.38 10.26
C GLU A 215 -4.38 -24.00 8.78
N LEU A 216 -4.62 -22.72 8.47
CA LEU A 216 -4.62 -22.22 7.08
C LEU A 216 -3.30 -22.52 6.36
N LEU A 217 -2.17 -22.34 7.05
CA LEU A 217 -0.86 -22.59 6.46
C LEU A 217 -0.61 -24.09 6.26
N LEU A 218 -0.82 -24.90 7.29
CA LEU A 218 -0.43 -26.31 7.32
C LEU A 218 -1.38 -27.22 6.55
N GLU A 219 -2.69 -26.98 6.63
CA GLU A 219 -3.70 -27.85 6.02
C GLU A 219 -4.17 -27.33 4.65
N HIS A 220 -4.17 -26.01 4.43
CA HIS A 220 -4.66 -25.40 3.18
C HIS A 220 -3.55 -24.81 2.29
N GLY A 221 -2.31 -24.69 2.81
CA GLY A 221 -1.20 -24.07 2.09
C GLY A 221 -1.44 -22.57 1.83
N ILE A 222 -2.12 -21.89 2.75
CA ILE A 222 -2.49 -20.47 2.64
C ILE A 222 -1.84 -19.70 3.78
N GLU A 223 -0.95 -18.78 3.43
CA GLU A 223 -0.35 -17.87 4.40
C GLU A 223 -1.18 -16.58 4.48
N VAL A 224 -1.64 -16.23 5.69
CA VAL A 224 -2.27 -14.94 5.99
C VAL A 224 -1.48 -14.22 7.08
N GLY A 225 -1.40 -12.89 7.00
CA GLY A 225 -0.65 -12.11 7.98
C GLY A 225 -1.43 -11.88 9.28
N GLY A 226 -0.74 -11.72 10.41
CA GLY A 226 -1.35 -11.26 11.66
C GLY A 226 -1.28 -9.74 11.82
N GLY A 227 -1.88 -9.19 12.87
CA GLY A 227 -1.77 -7.78 13.26
C GLY A 227 -0.32 -7.32 13.52
N LEU A 228 -0.08 -6.02 13.41
CA LEU A 228 1.22 -5.42 13.77
C LEU A 228 1.29 -5.11 15.27
N PRO A 229 2.49 -4.90 15.85
CA PRO A 229 2.62 -4.52 17.26
C PRO A 229 1.75 -3.31 17.62
N GLY A 230 0.89 -3.45 18.63
CA GLY A 230 -0.02 -2.39 19.09
C GLY A 230 -1.34 -2.28 18.33
N ALA A 231 -1.56 -3.08 17.28
CA ALA A 231 -2.83 -3.15 16.58
C ALA A 231 -3.80 -4.15 17.26
N PRO A 232 -5.12 -4.03 17.03
CA PRO A 232 -6.08 -5.06 17.41
C PRO A 232 -5.74 -6.43 16.81
N GLU A 233 -6.23 -7.50 17.43
CA GLU A 233 -6.09 -8.84 16.87
C GLU A 233 -6.85 -8.95 15.55
N MET A 234 -6.15 -9.35 14.50
CA MET A 234 -6.68 -9.39 13.14
C MET A 234 -5.90 -10.36 12.27
N TRP A 235 -6.55 -10.86 11.22
CA TRP A 235 -5.91 -11.44 10.04
C TRP A 235 -5.82 -10.39 8.93
N ARG A 236 -4.72 -10.38 8.20
CA ARG A 236 -4.48 -9.53 7.03
C ARG A 236 -4.37 -10.41 5.80
N ILE A 237 -5.43 -10.40 5.01
CA ILE A 237 -5.58 -11.23 3.81
C ILE A 237 -5.31 -10.37 2.58
N GLY A 238 -4.20 -10.65 1.89
CA GLY A 238 -3.76 -9.89 0.72
C GLY A 238 -4.13 -10.57 -0.60
N LEU A 239 -4.78 -9.83 -1.50
CA LEU A 239 -5.04 -10.24 -2.87
C LEU A 239 -4.29 -9.29 -3.82
N MET A 240 -3.05 -9.64 -4.13
CA MET A 240 -2.09 -8.76 -4.80
C MET A 240 -1.39 -9.47 -5.97
N GLY A 241 -1.08 -8.70 -7.01
CA GLY A 241 -0.32 -9.13 -8.18
C GLY A 241 -0.96 -10.34 -8.87
N PRO A 242 -0.25 -11.47 -9.00
CA PRO A 242 -0.81 -12.69 -9.60
C PRO A 242 -1.91 -13.34 -8.75
N ASN A 243 -1.95 -13.10 -7.43
CA ASN A 243 -2.96 -13.68 -6.53
C ASN A 243 -4.28 -12.90 -6.53
N ALA A 244 -4.35 -11.77 -7.23
CA ALA A 244 -5.56 -10.96 -7.30
C ALA A 244 -6.56 -11.55 -8.31
N SER A 245 -7.34 -12.54 -7.86
CA SER A 245 -8.39 -13.19 -8.64
C SER A 245 -9.57 -13.60 -7.76
N ILE A 246 -10.76 -13.70 -8.36
CA ILE A 246 -11.97 -14.20 -7.67
C ILE A 246 -11.76 -15.63 -7.18
N GLU A 247 -11.09 -16.48 -7.96
CA GLU A 247 -10.79 -17.86 -7.56
C GLU A 247 -9.92 -17.92 -6.30
N THR A 248 -8.89 -17.07 -6.21
CA THR A 248 -8.06 -16.99 -5.00
C THR A 248 -8.84 -16.43 -3.82
N ALA A 249 -9.69 -15.43 -4.05
CA ALA A 249 -10.58 -14.88 -3.03
C ALA A 249 -11.51 -15.96 -2.45
N ASP A 250 -12.19 -16.72 -3.31
CA ASP A 250 -13.07 -17.82 -2.91
C ASP A 250 -12.29 -18.91 -2.15
N ARG A 251 -11.13 -19.31 -2.65
CA ARG A 251 -10.30 -20.33 -1.99
C ARG A 251 -9.89 -19.92 -0.58
N VAL A 252 -9.48 -18.67 -0.37
CA VAL A 252 -9.08 -18.19 0.95
C VAL A 252 -10.29 -18.04 1.87
N PHE A 253 -11.42 -17.54 1.35
CA PHE A 253 -12.65 -17.44 2.12
C PHE A 253 -13.15 -18.81 2.59
N ASP A 254 -13.27 -19.78 1.67
CA ASP A 254 -13.80 -21.10 1.98
C ASP A 254 -12.91 -21.85 2.99
N ALA A 255 -11.58 -21.69 2.87
CA ALA A 255 -10.63 -22.24 3.84
C ALA A 255 -10.78 -21.58 5.21
N LEU A 256 -10.86 -20.24 5.27
CA LEU A 256 -11.06 -19.52 6.53
C LEU A 256 -12.35 -19.96 7.23
N MET A 257 -13.46 -20.04 6.50
CA MET A 257 -14.74 -20.48 7.07
C MET A 257 -14.68 -21.93 7.57
N SER A 258 -14.03 -22.83 6.82
CA SER A 258 -13.84 -24.22 7.25
C SER A 258 -13.08 -24.33 8.57
N VAL A 259 -12.04 -23.52 8.78
CA VAL A 259 -11.24 -23.49 10.02
C VAL A 259 -12.02 -22.85 11.18
N LEU A 260 -12.85 -21.84 10.89
CA LEU A 260 -13.71 -21.24 11.91
C LEU A 260 -14.84 -22.17 12.37
N GLU A 261 -15.35 -23.03 11.49
CA GLU A 261 -16.35 -24.04 11.84
C GLU A 261 -15.79 -25.15 12.74
N THR A 262 -14.53 -25.55 12.56
CA THR A 262 -13.88 -26.60 13.35
C THR A 262 -13.49 -26.14 14.76
N THR A 263 -13.30 -24.84 14.95
CA THR A 263 -12.87 -24.23 16.22
C THR A 263 -14.03 -23.93 17.20
N ASP A 264 -15.25 -24.41 16.92
CA ASP A 264 -16.48 -24.13 17.71
C ASP A 264 -16.73 -22.61 17.92
N ALA A 265 -16.15 -21.78 17.05
CA ALA A 265 -16.30 -20.34 17.06
C ALA A 265 -17.69 -19.99 16.54
N ALA A 266 -18.65 -19.78 17.46
CA ALA A 266 -19.96 -19.27 17.08
C ALA A 266 -19.79 -17.85 16.53
N ILE A 267 -19.70 -17.74 15.19
CA ILE A 267 -19.88 -16.49 14.46
C ILE A 267 -21.29 -16.01 14.80
N SER A 268 -21.37 -15.17 15.82
CA SER A 268 -22.64 -14.66 16.33
C SER A 268 -23.13 -13.62 15.33
N ALA A 269 -24.23 -13.95 14.64
CA ALA A 269 -24.91 -13.10 13.68
C ALA A 269 -25.38 -11.76 14.26
#